data_AF-A0A1A8DSK4-F1
#
_entry.id   AF-A0A1A8DSK4-F1
#
_cell.length_a   1.000
_cell.length_b   1.000
_cell.length_c   1.000
_cell.angle_alpha   90.00
_cell.angle_beta   90.00
_cell.angle_gamma   90.00
#
_symmetry.space_group_name_H-M   'P 1'
#
loop_
_entity.id
_entity.type
_entity.pdbx_description
1 polymer ?
#
loop_
_entity_poly.entity_id
_entity_poly.type
_entity_poly.pdbx_seq_one_letter_code
_entity_poly.pdbx_strand_id
1 'polypeptide(L)'
;MKKSEMFGFTLETDDRTEEEKARQRGAKKDGLAADAPKAPMDTDFQEEMEKHKPQIRFNLNFSRQIRGETPQKQRDSSIYTIERLFEAVASRDVRQLDGLYQYLHQNMKRLSDSLYQSHGKTALMKALLHLKDGKNETIDELIDISERLGDIKEFVNAAFTNSYYKGQTALHIAIERRSIFYVKLLVSKGADVHVKASGKFFQSHDGPYFYFGE
;
A
#
# COMPACT_ATOMS: atom_id res chain seq x y z
N MET A 1 -19.81 5.09 -13.17
CA MET A 1 -18.53 4.53 -13.64
C MET A 1 -17.48 5.63 -13.63
N LYS A 2 -16.38 5.44 -12.90
CA LYS A 2 -15.24 6.38 -12.94
C LYS A 2 -14.58 6.24 -14.32
N LYS A 3 -14.13 7.32 -14.96
CA LYS A 3 -13.50 7.27 -16.30
C LYS A 3 -12.27 6.34 -16.37
N SER A 4 -11.62 6.07 -15.23
CA SER A 4 -10.54 5.08 -15.10
C SER A 4 -10.98 3.64 -15.39
N GLU A 5 -12.25 3.29 -15.13
CA GLU A 5 -12.80 1.95 -15.41
C GLU A 5 -13.00 1.71 -16.91
N MET A 6 -13.18 2.78 -17.71
CA MET A 6 -13.43 2.68 -19.15
C MET A 6 -12.19 2.33 -19.97
N PHE A 7 -10.99 2.66 -19.47
CA PHE A 7 -9.74 2.51 -20.22
C PHE A 7 -8.71 1.59 -19.54
N GLY A 8 -9.03 1.03 -18.37
CA GLY A 8 -8.17 0.05 -17.68
C GLY A 8 -6.82 0.59 -17.21
N PHE A 9 -6.62 1.91 -17.19
CA PHE A 9 -5.42 2.53 -16.64
C PHE A 9 -5.79 3.63 -15.63
N THR A 10 -5.01 3.70 -14.55
CA THR A 10 -5.09 4.73 -13.52
C THR A 10 -3.92 5.68 -13.73
N LEU A 11 -4.19 6.98 -13.81
CA LEU A 11 -3.16 8.00 -13.89
C LEU A 11 -2.70 8.36 -12.48
N GLU A 12 -1.41 8.13 -12.20
CA GLU A 12 -0.78 8.45 -10.90
C GLU A 12 0.30 9.53 -11.08
N THR A 13 0.68 10.16 -9.97
CA THR A 13 1.79 11.11 -9.90
C THR A 13 3.09 10.46 -9.46
N ASP A 14 4.20 10.88 -10.07
CA ASP A 14 5.54 10.46 -9.65
C ASP A 14 6.39 11.71 -9.37
N ASP A 15 6.76 11.89 -8.11
CA ASP A 15 7.62 12.96 -7.59
C ASP A 15 9.04 12.46 -7.26
N ARG A 16 9.33 11.18 -7.52
CA ARG A 16 10.63 10.59 -7.22
C ARG A 16 11.72 11.26 -8.05
N THR A 17 12.87 11.43 -7.43
CA THR A 17 14.09 11.92 -8.07
C THR A 17 14.61 10.92 -9.11
N GLU A 18 15.42 11.40 -10.06
CA GLU A 18 16.05 10.50 -11.05
C GLU A 18 16.99 9.49 -10.38
N GLU A 19 17.60 9.82 -9.24
CA GLU A 19 18.41 8.89 -8.44
C GLU A 19 17.57 7.75 -7.86
N GLU A 20 16.40 8.05 -7.27
CA GLU A 20 15.48 7.02 -6.75
C GLU A 20 14.95 6.12 -7.87
N LYS A 21 14.62 6.70 -9.04
CA LYS A 21 14.25 5.92 -10.23
C LYS A 21 15.41 5.06 -10.72
N ALA A 22 16.64 5.57 -10.71
CA ALA A 22 17.83 4.84 -11.13
C ALA A 22 18.17 3.68 -10.20
N ARG A 23 18.04 3.85 -8.87
CA ARG A 23 18.20 2.76 -7.89
C ARG A 23 17.27 1.60 -8.18
N GLN A 24 16.01 1.88 -8.55
CA GLN A 24 15.05 0.83 -8.93
C GLN A 24 15.37 0.19 -10.30
N ARG A 25 15.94 0.94 -11.26
CA ARG A 25 16.36 0.43 -12.58
C ARG A 25 17.64 -0.41 -12.53
N GLY A 26 18.57 -0.11 -11.62
CA GLY A 26 19.89 -0.76 -11.49
C GLY A 26 19.84 -2.22 -11.04
N ALA A 27 18.74 -2.65 -10.41
CA ALA A 27 18.52 -4.04 -9.98
C ALA A 27 18.11 -4.98 -11.13
N LYS A 28 18.48 -4.71 -12.39
CA LYS A 28 18.29 -5.64 -13.52
C LYS A 28 19.37 -6.72 -13.49
N LYS A 29 19.15 -7.78 -12.72
CA LYS A 29 19.77 -9.08 -12.99
C LYS A 29 18.70 -10.18 -13.07
N ASP A 30 18.75 -10.83 -14.22
CA ASP A 30 18.26 -12.15 -14.61
C ASP A 30 16.79 -12.50 -14.37
N GLY A 31 16.07 -12.55 -15.49
CA GLY A 31 14.78 -13.19 -15.60
C GLY A 31 14.93 -14.69 -15.40
N LEU A 32 14.35 -15.17 -14.31
CA LEU A 32 13.83 -16.52 -14.15
C LEU A 32 12.52 -16.34 -13.39
N ALA A 33 11.44 -16.93 -13.88
CA ALA A 33 10.17 -17.03 -13.17
C ALA A 33 10.38 -17.90 -11.93
N ALA A 34 10.96 -17.32 -10.89
CA ALA A 34 11.00 -17.90 -9.57
C ALA A 34 9.64 -17.65 -8.92
N ASP A 35 9.03 -18.71 -8.40
CA ASP A 35 7.86 -18.65 -7.52
C ASP A 35 8.08 -17.48 -6.54
N ALA A 36 7.15 -16.53 -6.49
CA ALA A 36 7.28 -15.32 -5.67
C ALA A 36 7.74 -15.72 -4.26
N PRO A 37 8.69 -14.99 -3.65
CA PRO A 37 9.30 -15.42 -2.40
C PRO A 37 8.20 -15.78 -1.41
N LYS A 38 8.32 -16.97 -0.80
CA LYS A 38 7.49 -17.41 0.34
C LYS A 38 7.83 -16.57 1.59
N ALA A 39 7.86 -15.25 1.42
CA ALA A 39 8.07 -14.32 2.49
C ALA A 39 6.89 -14.44 3.46
N PRO A 40 7.15 -14.36 4.77
CA PRO A 40 6.06 -14.30 5.74
C PRO A 40 5.16 -13.09 5.42
N MET A 41 3.86 -13.21 5.68
CA MET A 41 2.87 -12.13 5.47
C MET A 41 3.30 -10.82 6.13
N ASP A 42 4.05 -10.96 7.23
CA ASP A 42 4.73 -9.87 7.88
C ASP A 42 6.12 -10.27 8.35
N THR A 43 7.06 -9.32 8.32
CA THR A 43 8.40 -9.48 8.86
C THR A 43 8.80 -8.22 9.64
N ASP A 44 9.53 -8.45 10.73
CA ASP A 44 10.18 -7.39 11.52
C ASP A 44 11.53 -6.97 10.92
N PHE A 45 12.06 -7.77 9.98
CA PHE A 45 13.24 -7.42 9.19
C PHE A 45 12.88 -6.51 8.01
N GLN A 46 13.87 -5.80 7.49
CA GLN A 46 13.70 -4.92 6.34
C GLN A 46 13.15 -5.68 5.12
N GLU A 47 11.91 -5.37 4.74
CA GLU A 47 11.22 -5.99 3.61
C GLU A 47 11.89 -5.57 2.29
N GLU A 48 12.26 -6.52 1.44
CA GLU A 48 12.61 -6.22 0.05
C GLU A 48 11.35 -5.75 -0.69
N MET A 49 11.34 -4.48 -1.14
CA MET A 49 10.22 -3.91 -1.86
C MET A 49 10.12 -4.44 -3.29
N GLU A 50 8.90 -4.81 -3.70
CA GLU A 50 8.64 -5.25 -5.07
C GLU A 50 8.96 -4.11 -6.05
N LYS A 51 9.53 -4.48 -7.21
CA LYS A 51 9.65 -3.56 -8.32
C LYS A 51 8.26 -3.20 -8.84
N HIS A 52 7.92 -1.92 -8.82
CA HIS A 52 6.62 -1.48 -9.34
C HIS A 52 6.45 -1.89 -10.80
N LYS A 53 5.26 -2.43 -11.11
CA LYS A 53 4.84 -2.69 -12.48
C LYS A 53 4.88 -1.38 -13.28
N PRO A 54 5.24 -1.42 -14.57
CA PRO A 54 5.24 -0.22 -15.39
C PRO A 54 3.82 0.37 -15.44
N GLN A 55 3.68 1.58 -14.93
CA GLN A 55 2.45 2.37 -14.96
C GLN A 55 2.73 3.75 -15.56
N ILE A 56 1.72 4.31 -16.22
CA ILE A 56 1.77 5.66 -16.74
C ILE A 56 1.65 6.62 -15.56
N ARG A 57 2.71 7.38 -15.32
CA ARG A 57 2.73 8.41 -14.28
C ARG A 57 3.17 9.74 -14.87
N PHE A 58 2.57 10.82 -14.37
CA PHE A 58 2.97 12.16 -14.77
C PHE A 58 3.91 12.77 -13.72
N ASN A 59 4.99 13.39 -14.22
CA ASN A 59 5.95 14.08 -13.39
C ASN A 59 5.41 15.48 -13.05
N LEU A 60 5.10 15.72 -11.77
CA LEU A 60 4.61 17.01 -11.29
C LEU A 60 5.63 18.15 -11.45
N ASN A 61 6.91 17.81 -11.33
CA ASN A 61 7.99 18.77 -11.43
C ASN A 61 8.25 19.21 -12.88
N PHE A 62 7.67 18.52 -13.87
CA PHE A 62 7.86 18.85 -15.28
C PHE A 62 7.42 20.28 -15.61
N SER A 63 6.27 20.70 -15.09
CA SER A 63 5.75 22.06 -15.32
C SER A 63 6.59 23.16 -14.66
N ARG A 64 7.14 22.89 -13.47
CA ARG A 64 8.04 23.80 -12.74
C ARG A 64 9.39 23.95 -13.45
N GLN A 65 9.92 22.82 -13.94
CA GLN A 65 11.18 22.79 -14.67
C GLN A 65 11.11 23.61 -15.98
N ILE A 66 9.98 23.54 -16.71
CA ILE A 66 9.75 24.36 -17.91
C ILE A 66 9.68 25.85 -17.57
N ARG A 67 9.16 26.22 -16.40
CA ARG A 67 9.08 27.62 -15.92
C ARG A 67 10.41 28.16 -15.38
N GLY A 68 11.46 27.35 -15.34
CA GLY A 68 12.76 27.75 -14.77
C GLY A 68 12.76 27.87 -13.25
N GLU A 69 11.73 27.36 -12.58
CA GLU A 69 11.70 27.27 -11.12
C GLU A 69 12.65 26.16 -10.69
N THR A 70 13.68 26.49 -9.89
CA THR A 70 14.53 25.47 -9.30
C THR A 70 13.67 24.57 -8.43
N PRO A 71 13.79 23.23 -8.54
CA PRO A 71 13.11 22.34 -7.62
C PRO A 71 13.58 22.74 -6.22
N GLN A 72 12.66 23.22 -5.37
CA GLN A 72 12.94 23.32 -3.95
C GLN A 72 13.50 21.95 -3.55
N LYS A 73 14.71 21.93 -2.98
CA LYS A 73 15.22 20.76 -2.27
C LYS A 73 14.21 20.48 -1.15
N GLN A 74 13.16 19.72 -1.45
CA GLN A 74 12.32 19.13 -0.43
C GLN A 74 13.30 18.40 0.48
N ARG A 75 13.34 18.80 1.74
CA ARG A 75 14.22 18.14 2.72
C ARG A 75 13.81 16.66 2.70
N ASP A 76 14.76 15.74 2.74
CA ASP A 76 14.45 14.29 2.71
C ASP A 76 13.41 13.90 3.79
N SER A 77 13.35 14.65 4.90
CA SER A 77 12.36 14.51 5.96
C SER A 77 10.92 14.86 5.59
N SER A 78 10.66 15.51 4.46
CA SER A 78 9.30 15.83 3.99
C SER A 78 8.73 14.81 3.00
N ILE A 79 9.54 13.86 2.53
CA ILE A 79 9.09 12.83 1.59
C ILE A 79 8.54 11.64 2.38
N TYR A 80 7.34 11.19 1.97
CA TYR A 80 6.73 9.98 2.49
C TYR A 80 6.87 8.86 1.47
N THR A 81 7.85 7.99 1.71
CA THR A 81 8.02 6.73 0.98
C THR A 81 7.18 5.62 1.62
N ILE A 82 6.99 4.51 0.89
CA ILE A 82 6.28 3.34 1.42
C ILE A 82 6.98 2.74 2.64
N GLU A 83 8.32 2.72 2.65
CA GLU A 83 9.11 2.16 3.75
C GLU A 83 8.90 2.97 5.03
N ARG A 84 8.96 4.30 4.93
CA ARG A 84 8.68 5.21 6.05
C ARG A 84 7.24 5.02 6.56
N LEU A 85 6.28 4.86 5.65
CA LEU A 85 4.89 4.64 6.02
C LEU A 85 4.71 3.29 6.74
N PHE A 86 5.37 2.23 6.27
CA PHE A 86 5.33 0.90 6.88
C PHE A 86 6.00 0.89 8.26
N GLU A 87 7.10 1.61 8.44
CA GLU A 87 7.77 1.77 9.74
C GLU A 87 6.90 2.54 10.74
N ALA A 88 6.28 3.64 10.31
CA ALA A 88 5.38 4.44 11.15
C ALA A 88 4.21 3.61 11.68
N VAL A 89 3.56 2.81 10.83
CA VAL A 89 2.40 2.00 11.24
C VAL A 89 2.79 0.78 12.06
N ALA A 90 3.97 0.18 11.80
CA ALA A 90 4.48 -0.95 12.57
C ALA A 90 4.92 -0.52 13.98
N SER A 91 5.55 0.65 14.09
CA SER A 91 5.88 1.25 15.39
C SER A 91 4.67 1.76 16.16
N ARG A 92 3.52 1.95 15.47
CA ARG A 92 2.25 2.47 16.00
C ARG A 92 2.35 3.91 16.51
N ASP A 93 3.28 4.69 15.96
CA ASP A 93 3.50 6.08 16.35
C ASP A 93 2.80 7.04 15.36
N VAL A 94 1.68 7.60 15.78
CA VAL A 94 0.87 8.54 14.97
C VAL A 94 1.67 9.78 14.58
N ARG A 95 2.61 10.23 15.43
CA ARG A 95 3.42 11.44 15.16
C ARG A 95 4.30 11.29 13.93
N GLN A 96 4.62 10.06 13.53
CA GLN A 96 5.38 9.81 12.30
C GLN A 96 4.56 10.04 11.03
N LEU A 97 3.23 10.11 11.15
CA LEU A 97 2.30 10.42 10.06
C LEU A 97 2.00 11.93 9.96
N ASP A 98 2.55 12.76 10.84
CA ASP A 98 2.28 14.20 10.87
C ASP A 98 2.64 14.88 9.54
N GLY A 99 1.65 15.47 8.88
CA GLY A 99 1.83 16.12 7.58
C GLY A 99 1.75 15.18 6.37
N LEU A 100 1.50 13.88 6.55
CA LEU A 100 1.28 12.92 5.47
C LEU A 100 0.15 13.38 4.53
N TYR A 101 -0.99 13.81 5.08
CA TYR A 101 -2.11 14.35 4.30
C TYR A 101 -1.66 15.51 3.40
N GLN A 102 -0.95 16.49 3.97
CA GLN A 102 -0.53 17.69 3.25
C GLN A 102 0.40 17.32 2.10
N TYR A 103 1.34 16.41 2.35
CA TYR A 103 2.26 15.91 1.34
C TYR A 103 1.52 15.17 0.21
N LEU A 104 0.60 14.24 0.54
CA LEU A 104 -0.15 13.49 -0.48
C LEU A 104 -1.04 14.43 -1.30
N HIS A 105 -1.74 15.36 -0.64
CA HIS A 105 -2.63 16.32 -1.30
C HIS A 105 -1.87 17.25 -2.26
N GLN A 106 -0.74 17.83 -1.81
CA GLN A 106 0.09 18.72 -2.63
C GLN A 106 0.70 18.02 -3.85
N ASN A 107 1.05 16.74 -3.69
CA ASN A 107 1.60 15.93 -4.76
C ASN A 107 0.52 15.13 -5.51
N MET A 108 -0.78 15.42 -5.31
CA MET A 108 -1.90 14.72 -5.94
C MET A 108 -1.81 13.17 -5.90
N LYS A 109 -1.25 12.65 -4.81
CA LYS A 109 -1.08 11.23 -4.53
C LYS A 109 -2.20 10.70 -3.64
N ARG A 110 -2.37 9.39 -3.65
CA ARG A 110 -3.35 8.64 -2.86
C ARG A 110 -2.68 7.51 -2.11
N LEU A 111 -3.25 7.11 -0.97
CA LEU A 111 -2.76 5.95 -0.21
C LEU A 111 -3.03 4.63 -0.96
N SER A 112 -4.03 4.63 -1.85
CA SER A 112 -4.30 3.52 -2.77
C SER A 112 -3.36 3.46 -3.98
N ASP A 113 -2.44 4.41 -4.18
CA ASP A 113 -1.56 4.39 -5.36
C ASP A 113 -0.54 3.25 -5.27
N SER A 114 -0.09 2.76 -6.42
CA SER A 114 0.87 1.66 -6.52
C SER A 114 2.21 1.92 -5.81
N LEU A 115 2.60 3.19 -5.66
CA LEU A 115 3.82 3.61 -4.96
C LEU A 115 3.75 3.34 -3.45
N TYR A 116 2.55 3.24 -2.90
CA TYR A 116 2.29 2.95 -1.49
C TYR A 116 1.84 1.50 -1.26
N GLN A 117 2.11 0.64 -2.25
CA GLN A 117 1.83 -0.79 -2.20
C GLN A 117 3.07 -1.63 -2.49
N SER A 118 3.22 -2.74 -1.77
CA SER A 118 4.22 -3.78 -2.05
C SER A 118 3.51 -5.12 -2.15
N HIS A 119 3.52 -5.77 -3.32
CA HIS A 119 2.69 -6.97 -3.58
C HIS A 119 1.20 -6.79 -3.24
N GLY A 120 0.66 -5.57 -3.37
CA GLY A 120 -0.70 -5.22 -2.96
C GLY A 120 -0.90 -5.01 -1.46
N LYS A 121 0.14 -5.24 -0.63
CA LYS A 121 0.16 -4.90 0.80
C LYS A 121 0.12 -3.39 0.95
N THR A 122 -0.87 -2.88 1.67
CA THR A 122 -0.98 -1.46 2.01
C THR A 122 -0.51 -1.18 3.44
N ALA A 123 -0.31 0.10 3.74
CA ALA A 123 -0.04 0.56 5.10
C ALA A 123 -1.15 0.16 6.09
N LEU A 124 -2.41 0.14 5.64
CA LEU A 124 -3.56 -0.33 6.45
C LEU A 124 -3.42 -1.80 6.84
N MET A 125 -3.04 -2.66 5.89
CA MET A 125 -2.80 -4.08 6.17
C MET A 125 -1.64 -4.27 7.15
N LYS A 126 -0.52 -3.55 6.92
CA LYS A 126 0.64 -3.57 7.85
C LYS A 126 0.21 -3.10 9.25
N ALA A 127 -0.55 -2.02 9.37
CA ALA A 127 -1.04 -1.51 10.65
C ALA A 127 -1.92 -2.53 11.40
N LEU A 128 -2.79 -3.26 10.69
CA LEU A 128 -3.64 -4.32 11.25
C LEU A 128 -2.86 -5.57 11.69
N LEU A 129 -1.67 -5.80 11.13
CA LEU A 129 -0.77 -6.86 11.57
C LEU A 129 -0.04 -6.47 12.88
N HIS A 130 0.13 -5.17 13.13
CA HIS A 130 0.82 -4.59 14.29
C HIS A 130 -0.15 -3.96 15.32
N LEU A 131 -0.93 -4.79 16.01
CA LEU A 131 -1.84 -4.34 17.07
C LEU A 131 -1.19 -4.45 18.46
N LYS A 132 -1.38 -3.45 19.33
CA LYS A 132 -1.11 -3.53 20.78
C LYS A 132 -2.44 -3.54 21.54
N ASP A 133 -2.68 -4.53 22.38
CA ASP A 133 -3.93 -4.62 23.15
C ASP A 133 -5.19 -4.50 22.26
N GLY A 134 -5.10 -5.03 21.03
CA GLY A 134 -6.16 -4.97 20.02
C GLY A 134 -6.33 -3.64 19.27
N LYS A 135 -5.44 -2.66 19.48
CA LYS A 135 -5.50 -1.32 18.88
C LYS A 135 -4.19 -0.89 18.21
N ASN A 136 -4.33 -0.02 17.22
CA ASN A 136 -3.27 0.76 16.58
C ASN A 136 -3.89 2.07 16.09
N GLU A 137 -3.54 3.18 16.75
CA GLU A 137 -4.13 4.51 16.49
C GLU A 137 -3.79 5.04 15.09
N THR A 138 -2.70 4.55 14.48
CA THR A 138 -2.34 4.92 13.10
C THR A 138 -3.37 4.48 12.07
N ILE A 139 -4.18 3.44 12.38
CA ILE A 139 -5.25 2.99 11.50
C ILE A 139 -6.31 4.08 11.33
N ASP A 140 -6.73 4.71 12.42
CA ASP A 140 -7.77 5.73 12.39
C ASP A 140 -7.29 6.97 11.60
N GLU A 141 -6.03 7.36 11.79
CA GLU A 141 -5.39 8.44 11.01
C GLU A 141 -5.31 8.12 9.51
N LEU A 142 -4.87 6.90 9.15
CA LEU A 142 -4.81 6.49 7.74
C LEU A 142 -6.19 6.48 7.06
N ILE A 143 -7.23 6.08 7.79
CA ILE A 143 -8.62 6.09 7.31
C ILE A 143 -9.09 7.53 7.10
N ASP A 144 -8.85 8.46 8.05
CA ASP A 144 -9.21 9.89 7.88
C ASP A 144 -8.50 10.51 6.67
N ILE A 145 -7.19 10.26 6.52
CA ILE A 145 -6.41 10.74 5.39
C ILE A 145 -7.01 10.23 4.08
N SER A 146 -7.32 8.94 3.99
CA SER A 146 -7.89 8.34 2.78
C SER A 146 -9.31 8.83 2.47
N GLU A 147 -10.13 9.09 3.48
CA GLU A 147 -11.45 9.70 3.30
C GLU A 147 -11.34 11.12 2.72
N ARG A 148 -10.40 11.91 3.24
CA ARG A 148 -10.16 13.29 2.77
C ARG A 148 -9.55 13.34 1.38
N LEU A 149 -8.70 12.37 1.01
CA LEU A 149 -8.16 12.22 -0.34
C LEU A 149 -9.19 11.61 -1.32
N GLY A 150 -10.25 11.00 -0.81
CA GLY A 150 -11.33 10.41 -1.61
C GLY A 150 -11.00 9.05 -2.24
N ASP A 151 -10.04 8.32 -1.68
CA ASP A 151 -9.59 7.00 -2.13
C ASP A 151 -9.93 5.87 -1.13
N ILE A 152 -10.76 6.16 -0.11
CA ILE A 152 -11.09 5.22 0.96
C ILE A 152 -11.58 3.85 0.48
N LYS A 153 -12.45 3.80 -0.53
CA LYS A 153 -12.99 2.53 -1.03
C LYS A 153 -11.91 1.68 -1.68
N GLU A 154 -11.05 2.29 -2.48
CA GLU A 154 -9.91 1.63 -3.11
C GLU A 154 -8.88 1.20 -2.05
N PHE A 155 -8.66 2.01 -1.02
CA PHE A 155 -7.70 1.74 0.04
C PHE A 155 -8.11 0.58 0.95
N VAL A 156 -9.38 0.53 1.40
CA VAL A 156 -9.86 -0.58 2.27
C VAL A 156 -10.05 -1.89 1.52
N ASN A 157 -10.31 -1.83 0.21
CA ASN A 157 -10.50 -3.00 -0.65
C ASN A 157 -9.25 -3.41 -1.42
N ALA A 158 -8.12 -2.76 -1.15
CA ALA A 158 -6.84 -3.24 -1.65
C ALA A 158 -6.65 -4.71 -1.20
N ALA A 159 -6.03 -5.49 -2.08
CA ALA A 159 -5.82 -6.90 -1.88
C ALA A 159 -4.39 -7.28 -2.25
N PHE A 160 -3.84 -8.27 -1.55
CA PHE A 160 -2.57 -8.86 -1.93
C PHE A 160 -2.62 -9.39 -3.38
N THR A 161 -1.55 -9.13 -4.13
CA THR A 161 -1.45 -9.50 -5.55
C THR A 161 -0.44 -10.62 -5.81
N ASN A 162 0.40 -10.97 -4.83
CA ASN A 162 1.32 -12.09 -4.98
C ASN A 162 0.55 -13.41 -5.10
N SER A 163 1.15 -14.43 -5.71
CA SER A 163 0.49 -15.72 -5.93
C SER A 163 0.11 -16.44 -4.63
N TYR A 164 0.87 -16.21 -3.56
CA TYR A 164 0.75 -16.96 -2.32
C TYR A 164 -0.41 -16.48 -1.43
N TYR A 165 -0.57 -15.16 -1.23
CA TYR A 165 -1.62 -14.54 -0.41
C TYR A 165 -2.68 -13.80 -1.25
N LYS A 166 -2.75 -14.07 -2.55
CA LYS A 166 -3.63 -13.41 -3.50
C LYS A 166 -5.06 -13.20 -2.95
N GLY A 167 -5.60 -11.99 -3.12
CA GLY A 167 -6.99 -11.69 -2.79
C GLY A 167 -7.27 -11.43 -1.31
N GLN A 168 -6.32 -11.68 -0.41
CA GLN A 168 -6.48 -11.31 1.00
C GLN A 168 -6.55 -9.78 1.15
N THR A 169 -7.52 -9.30 1.91
CA THR A 169 -7.77 -7.87 2.16
C THR A 169 -7.55 -7.48 3.62
N ALA A 170 -7.60 -6.18 3.92
CA ALA A 170 -7.59 -5.67 5.30
C ALA A 170 -8.70 -6.30 6.16
N LEU A 171 -9.87 -6.58 5.57
CA LEU A 171 -11.00 -7.19 6.29
C LEU A 171 -10.68 -8.60 6.77
N HIS A 172 -10.03 -9.42 5.94
CA HIS A 172 -9.58 -10.77 6.33
C HIS A 172 -8.64 -10.71 7.53
N ILE A 173 -7.66 -9.80 7.50
CA ILE A 173 -6.68 -9.62 8.59
C ILE A 173 -7.40 -9.20 9.88
N ALA A 174 -8.34 -8.26 9.81
CA ALA A 174 -9.08 -7.80 10.99
C ALA A 174 -9.90 -8.93 11.65
N ILE A 175 -10.51 -9.81 10.83
CA ILE A 175 -11.24 -10.99 11.29
C ILE A 175 -10.29 -12.00 11.95
N GLU A 176 -9.16 -12.30 11.31
CA GLU A 176 -8.12 -13.20 11.84
C GLU A 176 -7.59 -12.73 13.20
N ARG A 177 -7.40 -11.41 13.35
CA ARG A 177 -6.99 -10.76 14.61
C ARG A 177 -8.10 -10.68 15.66
N ARG A 178 -9.31 -11.19 15.35
CA ARG A 178 -10.50 -11.17 16.23
C ARG A 178 -10.88 -9.77 16.71
N SER A 179 -10.56 -8.73 15.94
CA SER A 179 -10.87 -7.35 16.30
C SER A 179 -12.19 -6.89 15.69
N ILE A 180 -13.28 -7.13 16.43
CA ILE A 180 -14.63 -6.71 16.00
C ILE A 180 -14.73 -5.19 15.77
N PHE A 181 -13.93 -4.40 16.49
CA PHE A 181 -13.84 -2.96 16.32
C PHE A 181 -13.39 -2.60 14.89
N TYR A 182 -12.25 -3.15 14.45
CA TYR A 182 -11.73 -2.87 13.11
C TYR A 182 -12.58 -3.51 12.00
N VAL A 183 -13.20 -4.67 12.24
CA VAL A 183 -14.17 -5.24 11.30
C VAL A 183 -15.32 -4.27 11.05
N LYS A 184 -15.94 -3.73 12.10
CA LYS A 184 -17.02 -2.73 11.97
C LYS A 184 -16.55 -1.46 11.29
N LEU A 185 -15.36 -0.96 11.64
CA LEU A 185 -14.77 0.21 11.01
C LEU A 185 -14.61 -0.01 9.49
N LEU A 186 -13.93 -1.08 9.08
CA LEU A 186 -13.69 -1.39 7.66
C LEU A 186 -14.99 -1.53 6.87
N VAL A 187 -15.97 -2.27 7.39
CA VAL A 187 -17.28 -2.43 6.74
C VAL A 187 -18.00 -1.08 6.62
N SER A 188 -17.96 -0.23 7.66
CA SER A 188 -18.56 1.11 7.60
C SER A 188 -17.93 2.02 6.54
N LYS A 189 -16.65 1.78 6.21
CA LYS A 189 -15.89 2.51 5.19
C LYS A 189 -16.01 1.89 3.78
N GLY A 190 -16.85 0.86 3.63
CA GLY A 190 -17.14 0.23 2.35
C GLY A 190 -16.21 -0.91 1.96
N ALA A 191 -15.62 -1.61 2.95
CA ALA A 191 -14.97 -2.89 2.69
C ALA A 191 -15.98 -3.89 2.12
N ASP A 192 -15.63 -4.52 1.01
CA ASP A 192 -16.41 -5.54 0.35
C ASP A 192 -16.31 -6.86 1.13
N VAL A 193 -17.46 -7.39 1.50
CA VAL A 193 -17.62 -8.60 2.32
C VAL A 193 -17.64 -9.87 1.49
N HIS A 194 -17.66 -9.76 0.16
CA HIS A 194 -17.69 -10.88 -0.79
C HIS A 194 -16.35 -11.14 -1.47
N VAL A 195 -15.28 -10.46 -1.01
CA VAL A 195 -13.93 -10.64 -1.58
C VAL A 195 -13.38 -12.01 -1.18
N LYS A 196 -12.73 -12.66 -2.15
CA LYS A 196 -12.15 -13.99 -2.01
C LYS A 196 -10.64 -13.93 -1.83
N ALA A 197 -10.14 -14.53 -0.76
CA ALA A 197 -8.72 -14.74 -0.58
C ALA A 197 -8.26 -16.00 -1.31
N SER A 198 -7.95 -15.90 -2.61
CA SER A 198 -7.68 -17.03 -3.51
C SER A 198 -6.20 -17.36 -3.75
N GLY A 199 -5.34 -16.99 -2.81
CA GLY A 199 -3.92 -17.30 -2.83
C GLY A 199 -3.65 -18.79 -2.61
N LYS A 200 -2.49 -19.26 -3.06
CA LYS A 200 -2.07 -20.66 -2.85
C LYS A 200 -2.16 -21.08 -1.37
N PHE A 201 -1.84 -20.18 -0.45
CA PHE A 201 -1.92 -20.44 0.99
C PHE A 201 -3.33 -20.74 1.50
N PHE A 202 -4.36 -20.20 0.84
CA PHE A 202 -5.75 -20.34 1.25
C PHE A 202 -6.45 -21.53 0.60
N GLN A 203 -5.73 -22.32 -0.20
CA GLN A 203 -6.24 -23.49 -0.91
C GLN A 203 -5.62 -24.78 -0.39
N SER A 204 -6.38 -25.87 -0.41
CA SER A 204 -5.88 -27.19 0.00
C SER A 204 -4.81 -27.69 -0.96
N HIS A 205 -3.61 -27.99 -0.45
CA HIS A 205 -2.51 -28.60 -1.19
C HIS A 205 -1.53 -29.34 -0.24
N ASP A 206 -0.53 -30.03 -0.79
CA ASP A 206 0.40 -30.91 -0.02
C ASP A 206 1.46 -30.19 0.83
N GLY A 207 1.21 -28.95 1.28
CA GLY A 207 2.17 -28.12 2.02
C GLY A 207 1.50 -27.29 3.12
N PRO A 208 2.16 -26.25 3.66
CA PRO A 208 1.52 -25.35 4.61
C PRO A 208 0.38 -24.57 3.94
N TYR A 209 -0.86 -24.78 4.40
CA TYR A 209 -2.05 -24.05 3.93
C TYR A 209 -3.03 -23.81 5.08
N PHE A 210 -3.99 -22.92 4.85
CA PHE A 210 -5.13 -22.69 5.73
C PHE A 210 -6.39 -22.39 4.90
N TYR A 211 -7.25 -23.40 4.71
CA TYR A 211 -8.50 -23.28 3.95
C TYR A 211 -9.67 -22.92 4.88
N PHE A 212 -10.40 -21.85 4.57
CA PHE A 212 -11.54 -21.39 5.36
C PHE A 212 -12.82 -21.12 4.54
N GLY A 213 -12.86 -21.54 3.27
CA GLY A 213 -13.97 -21.27 2.35
C GLY A 213 -13.87 -19.86 1.75
N GLU A 214 -13.51 -19.76 0.47
CA GLU A 214 -13.29 -18.50 -0.27
C GLU A 214 -14.55 -17.97 -0.97
#